data_AF-A0A7X1HHH6-F1
#
_entry.id   AF-A0A7X1HHH6-F1
#
_cell.length_a   1.000
_cell.length_b   1.000
_cell.length_c   1.000
_cell.angle_alpha   90.00
_cell.angle_beta   90.00
_cell.angle_gamma   90.00
#
_symmetry.space_group_name_H-M   'P 1'
#
loop_
_entity.id
_entity.type
_entity.pdbx_description
1 polymer ?
#
loop_
_entity_poly.entity_id
_entity_poly.type
_entity_poly.pdbx_seq_one_letter_code
_entity_poly.pdbx_strand_id
1 'polypeptide(L)'
;MSKNKLVKDNYFEIETVDTGPTCFLEEDVYIPEEFVRNRALIRVDMNIVQFPIFSKNTKRKKNEITTYFFNKNKDIFITVTPAAGDLIPGEAEERIFIALMKIMKEKGMEQEFIATAREIKEAAKINTNNYLSDIKKAISRLSKSNYTFKNTMYSNELGIILSGEINTPILTYKSQSEIPLGEIKKIKNTINDNRIKEFYLIKISDHFYKNIVKRGYLVYDSDILLDINSSIARTLYMLLEKIRFDSLCIRESIFALIKKIPLKYEKRSLPVTIKTLEKAFSELKAKNLIKDFKFLKETTWLEADVEIYYSEEHNILKKERFEDDNRELKEIYNSLAISFTEKNIKELKPEIIINDEMINEIIELMPDKAKKLKSICKTVEKNLEKYGYAKVKAAAIYLSAQKKLTSPRAYFLKILENNWANDLVEEIVLKNEKNIDIKLEDEKPANINNENKELIFSEFEKLPREIQDGIEGYVYREYIKLCGMETKIQQIAFLGSRKKLICDYLEKYPELLGNIKKEEIKKIKVQEINEQNENLIVITDKDKLKKYINEYIDLYEDLLDEKIESLENAKKRIILDCMPAFLNKMLTLENLEEIIRKNLI
;
A
#
# COMPACT_ATOMS: atom_id res chain seq x y z
N MET A 1 0.10 74.49 -20.24
CA MET A 1 -0.59 73.24 -19.86
C MET A 1 -0.83 72.48 -21.16
N SER A 2 -0.41 71.25 -21.42
CA SER A 2 -0.19 70.08 -20.56
C SER A 2 0.99 69.26 -21.10
N LYS A 3 1.80 68.69 -20.19
CA LYS A 3 2.87 67.74 -20.52
C LYS A 3 2.25 66.37 -20.76
N ASN A 4 2.25 65.88 -22.00
CA ASN A 4 1.99 64.46 -22.26
C ASN A 4 3.27 63.66 -21.98
N LYS A 5 3.24 63.00 -20.83
CA LYS A 5 4.21 62.03 -20.35
C LYS A 5 4.08 60.78 -21.24
N LEU A 6 5.01 60.57 -22.17
CA LEU A 6 5.18 59.30 -22.86
C LEU A 6 5.61 58.25 -21.83
N VAL A 7 4.65 57.41 -21.43
CA VAL A 7 4.92 56.19 -20.67
C VAL A 7 5.61 55.23 -21.63
N LYS A 8 6.90 54.95 -21.40
CA LYS A 8 7.59 53.84 -22.05
C LYS A 8 7.10 52.56 -21.39
N ASP A 9 6.23 51.84 -22.05
CA ASP A 9 5.91 50.45 -21.71
C ASP A 9 7.17 49.60 -21.95
N ASN A 10 7.82 49.17 -20.87
CA ASN A 10 8.84 48.13 -20.90
C ASN A 10 8.14 46.78 -21.17
N TYR A 11 7.88 46.47 -22.44
CA TYR A 11 7.63 45.09 -22.85
C TYR A 11 8.97 44.34 -22.71
N PHE A 12 9.09 43.51 -21.67
CA PHE A 12 10.05 42.42 -21.69
C PHE A 12 9.66 41.51 -22.86
N GLU A 13 10.45 41.49 -23.92
CA GLU A 13 10.34 40.47 -24.97
C GLU A 13 10.54 39.11 -24.30
N ILE A 14 9.45 38.37 -24.11
CA ILE A 14 9.51 36.98 -23.69
C ILE A 14 10.06 36.23 -24.90
N GLU A 15 11.35 35.89 -24.88
CA GLU A 15 11.93 34.98 -25.87
C GLU A 15 11.18 33.64 -25.80
N THR A 16 10.26 33.43 -26.73
CA THR A 16 9.57 32.15 -26.89
C THR A 16 10.50 31.22 -27.66
N VAL A 17 11.11 30.27 -26.94
CA VAL A 17 11.89 29.21 -27.57
C VAL A 17 10.93 28.26 -28.27
N ASP A 18 10.90 28.28 -29.60
CA ASP A 18 10.17 27.27 -30.39
C ASP A 18 10.85 25.91 -30.21
N THR A 19 10.17 25.02 -29.49
CA THR A 19 10.65 23.65 -29.22
C THR A 19 10.04 22.63 -30.17
N GLY A 20 9.27 23.07 -31.17
CA GLY A 20 8.58 22.22 -32.14
C GLY A 20 7.19 21.74 -31.69
N PRO A 21 6.45 21.04 -32.57
CA PRO A 21 5.07 20.63 -32.30
C PRO A 21 4.99 19.56 -31.21
N THR A 22 3.91 19.60 -30.43
CA THR A 22 3.57 18.57 -29.43
C THR A 22 2.80 17.43 -30.10
N CYS A 23 3.13 16.19 -29.75
CA CYS A 23 2.47 14.98 -30.27
C CYS A 23 1.79 14.23 -29.12
N PHE A 24 0.58 13.73 -29.35
CA PHE A 24 -0.15 12.93 -28.37
C PHE A 24 -0.17 11.46 -28.79
N LEU A 25 0.21 10.58 -27.88
CA LEU A 25 0.17 9.13 -28.04
C LEU A 25 -0.76 8.53 -26.98
N GLU A 26 -1.72 7.73 -27.41
CA GLU A 26 -2.57 6.97 -26.50
C GLU A 26 -2.18 5.50 -26.52
N GLU A 27 -1.96 4.93 -25.35
CA GLU A 27 -1.68 3.51 -25.17
C GLU A 27 -2.79 2.87 -24.34
N ASP A 28 -3.47 1.89 -24.94
CA ASP A 28 -4.50 1.13 -24.25
C ASP A 28 -3.87 -0.09 -23.56
N VAL A 29 -3.81 -0.03 -22.22
CA VAL A 29 -3.26 -1.05 -21.33
C VAL A 29 -4.39 -1.89 -20.70
N TYR A 30 -5.66 -1.58 -21.01
CA TYR A 30 -6.80 -2.34 -20.49
C TYR A 30 -6.80 -3.78 -21.05
N ILE A 31 -7.11 -4.72 -20.16
CA ILE A 31 -7.15 -6.16 -20.47
C ILE A 31 -8.58 -6.64 -20.20
N PRO A 32 -9.30 -7.12 -21.24
CA PRO A 32 -10.62 -7.72 -21.07
C PRO A 32 -10.60 -8.93 -20.12
N GLU A 33 -11.69 -9.12 -19.37
CA GLU A 33 -11.83 -10.17 -18.35
C GLU A 33 -11.62 -11.60 -18.88
N GLU A 34 -11.92 -11.83 -20.15
CA GLU A 34 -11.75 -13.15 -20.78
C GLU A 34 -10.29 -13.63 -20.81
N PHE A 35 -9.34 -12.69 -20.91
CA PHE A 35 -7.89 -12.96 -20.89
C PHE A 35 -7.31 -13.03 -19.47
N VAL A 36 -8.16 -12.92 -18.45
CA VAL A 36 -7.77 -12.93 -17.03
C VAL A 36 -8.03 -14.31 -16.46
N ARG A 37 -6.97 -15.06 -16.23
CA ARG A 37 -7.08 -16.45 -15.73
C ARG A 37 -7.46 -16.51 -14.24
N ASN A 38 -7.05 -15.53 -13.43
CA ASN A 38 -7.44 -15.43 -12.01
C ASN A 38 -8.72 -14.59 -11.82
N ARG A 39 -9.88 -15.14 -12.21
CA ARG A 39 -11.19 -14.47 -12.11
C ARG A 39 -11.69 -14.30 -10.66
N ALA A 40 -11.20 -15.10 -9.72
CA ALA A 40 -11.56 -15.03 -8.29
C ALA A 40 -10.80 -13.92 -7.54
N LEU A 41 -9.74 -13.36 -8.13
CA LEU A 41 -9.04 -12.21 -7.57
C LEU A 41 -9.76 -10.95 -8.03
N ILE A 42 -10.35 -10.20 -7.09
CA ILE A 42 -10.76 -8.81 -7.33
C ILE A 42 -9.48 -8.06 -7.71
N ARG A 43 -9.36 -7.63 -8.96
CA ARG A 43 -8.23 -6.79 -9.39
C ARG A 43 -8.31 -5.45 -8.67
N VAL A 44 -7.61 -5.35 -7.55
CA VAL A 44 -6.89 -4.12 -7.20
C VAL A 44 -5.50 -4.22 -7.84
N ASP A 45 -5.45 -4.57 -9.12
CA ASP A 45 -4.20 -4.77 -9.85
C ASP A 45 -3.72 -3.41 -10.38
N MET A 46 -3.52 -2.48 -9.44
CA MET A 46 -2.97 -1.15 -9.67
C MET A 46 -1.63 -1.02 -8.95
N ASN A 47 -0.70 -1.93 -9.25
CA ASN A 47 0.71 -1.75 -8.88
C ASN A 47 1.44 -0.71 -9.73
N ILE A 48 0.74 -0.05 -10.66
CA ILE A 48 1.28 1.05 -11.45
C ILE A 48 1.50 2.31 -10.58
N VAL A 49 1.19 2.22 -9.28
CA VAL A 49 1.43 3.29 -8.30
C VAL A 49 2.65 3.07 -7.41
N GLN A 50 3.35 1.95 -7.59
CA GLN A 50 4.57 1.69 -6.82
C GLN A 50 5.82 2.02 -7.64
N PHE A 51 5.72 2.01 -8.98
CA PHE A 51 6.83 2.27 -9.88
C PHE A 51 6.41 3.25 -10.97
N PRO A 52 7.22 4.28 -11.27
CA PRO A 52 6.95 5.16 -12.39
C PRO A 52 6.86 4.40 -13.71
N ILE A 53 5.96 4.82 -14.61
CA ILE A 53 5.90 4.25 -15.95
C ILE A 53 7.06 4.80 -16.79
N PHE A 54 7.83 3.88 -17.36
CA PHE A 54 8.88 4.17 -18.34
C PHE A 54 8.49 3.61 -19.69
N SER A 55 8.59 4.44 -20.73
CA SER A 55 8.24 4.01 -22.08
C SER A 55 9.20 2.93 -22.59
N LYS A 56 8.61 1.87 -23.17
CA LYS A 56 9.34 0.76 -23.81
C LYS A 56 9.57 1.00 -25.30
N ASN A 57 9.04 2.11 -25.85
CA ASN A 57 9.29 2.52 -27.21
C ASN A 57 10.69 3.14 -27.33
N THR A 58 11.57 2.55 -28.13
CA THR A 58 12.93 3.10 -28.37
C THR A 58 12.91 4.26 -29.37
N LYS A 59 11.80 4.47 -30.08
CA LYS A 59 11.61 5.52 -31.12
C LYS A 59 10.65 6.62 -30.67
N ARG A 60 10.65 6.96 -29.37
CA ARG A 60 9.91 8.11 -28.83
C ARG A 60 10.28 9.40 -29.57
N LYS A 61 9.31 10.30 -29.71
CA LYS A 61 9.53 11.62 -30.29
C LYS A 61 9.71 12.69 -29.21
N LYS A 62 10.37 13.79 -29.58
CA LYS A 62 10.41 14.98 -28.72
C LYS A 62 9.00 15.56 -28.59
N ASN A 63 8.69 16.12 -27.43
CA ASN A 63 7.36 16.66 -27.09
C ASN A 63 6.21 15.65 -27.27
N GLU A 64 6.51 14.35 -27.16
CA GLU A 64 5.49 13.30 -27.18
C GLU A 64 4.88 13.15 -25.79
N ILE A 65 3.60 13.50 -25.63
CA ILE A 65 2.82 13.26 -24.42
C ILE A 65 2.15 11.89 -24.59
N THR A 66 2.41 10.97 -23.66
CA THR A 66 1.84 9.62 -23.73
C THR A 66 0.84 9.39 -22.60
N THR A 67 -0.37 8.97 -22.95
CA THR A 67 -1.42 8.63 -21.99
C THR A 67 -1.72 7.13 -22.03
N TYR A 68 -1.57 6.49 -20.87
CA TYR A 68 -1.85 5.07 -20.65
C TYR A 68 -3.24 4.91 -20.03
N PHE A 69 -4.17 4.29 -20.74
CA PHE A 69 -5.54 4.04 -20.25
C PHE A 69 -5.67 2.64 -19.67
N PHE A 70 -6.26 2.55 -18.48
CA PHE A 70 -6.42 1.29 -17.73
C PHE A 70 -7.85 0.77 -17.74
N ASN A 71 -8.78 1.49 -18.35
CA ASN A 71 -10.16 1.06 -18.50
C ASN A 71 -10.78 1.53 -19.82
N LYS A 72 -11.88 0.87 -20.22
CA LYS A 72 -12.58 1.14 -21.48
C LYS A 72 -13.10 2.58 -21.58
N ASN A 73 -13.58 3.12 -20.47
CA ASN A 73 -14.19 4.46 -20.41
C ASN A 73 -13.15 5.59 -20.39
N LYS A 74 -11.86 5.26 -20.31
CA LYS A 74 -10.74 6.22 -20.34
C LYS A 74 -10.72 7.24 -19.20
N ASP A 75 -11.39 6.97 -18.08
CA ASP A 75 -11.38 7.80 -16.87
C ASP A 75 -10.37 7.34 -15.81
N ILE A 76 -9.68 6.23 -16.05
CA ILE A 76 -8.55 5.75 -15.23
C ILE A 76 -7.31 5.75 -16.12
N PHE A 77 -6.39 6.68 -15.88
CA PHE A 77 -5.20 6.83 -16.73
C PHE A 77 -3.99 7.40 -16.00
N ILE A 78 -2.84 7.27 -16.68
CA ILE A 78 -1.61 7.99 -16.35
C ILE A 78 -1.12 8.69 -17.61
N THR A 79 -0.88 9.99 -17.53
CA THR A 79 -0.27 10.79 -18.60
C THR A 79 1.15 11.16 -18.22
N VAL A 80 2.08 10.95 -19.14
CA VAL A 80 3.49 11.33 -18.98
C VAL A 80 3.80 12.46 -19.96
N THR A 81 4.10 13.63 -19.40
CA THR A 81 4.39 14.85 -20.15
C THR A 81 5.88 15.16 -20.03
N PRO A 82 6.63 15.21 -21.14
CA PRO A 82 8.05 15.56 -21.10
C PRO A 82 8.24 17.06 -20.90
N ALA A 83 9.48 17.45 -20.57
CA ALA A 83 9.89 18.85 -20.69
C ALA A 83 9.85 19.30 -22.16
N ALA A 84 9.62 20.61 -22.39
CA ALA A 84 9.65 21.18 -23.73
C ALA A 84 11.00 20.90 -24.42
N GLY A 85 10.95 20.36 -25.63
CA GLY A 85 12.08 19.93 -26.45
C GLY A 85 12.68 18.56 -26.08
N ASP A 86 12.13 17.85 -25.09
CA ASP A 86 12.67 16.59 -24.56
C ASP A 86 11.77 15.37 -24.85
N LEU A 87 12.28 14.18 -24.52
CA LEU A 87 11.60 12.89 -24.60
C LEU A 87 10.99 12.52 -23.25
N ILE A 88 9.93 11.71 -23.23
CA ILE A 88 9.46 11.08 -21.99
C ILE A 88 10.49 10.07 -21.46
N PRO A 89 10.50 9.81 -20.14
CA PRO A 89 11.39 8.82 -19.53
C PRO A 89 11.24 7.43 -20.15
N GLY A 90 12.36 6.73 -20.32
CA GLY A 90 12.38 5.37 -20.83
C GLY A 90 13.45 4.49 -20.20
N GLU A 91 14.03 3.58 -20.98
CA GLU A 91 14.95 2.56 -20.48
C GLU A 91 16.18 3.08 -19.74
N ALA A 92 16.79 4.17 -20.22
CA ALA A 92 17.94 4.76 -19.54
C ALA A 92 17.53 5.39 -18.19
N GLU A 93 16.44 6.14 -18.19
CA GLU A 93 15.86 6.75 -16.98
C GLU A 93 15.39 5.70 -15.99
N GLU A 94 14.82 4.58 -16.46
CA GLU A 94 14.41 3.44 -15.63
C GLU A 94 15.61 2.85 -14.89
N ARG A 95 16.74 2.61 -15.57
CA ARG A 95 17.97 2.10 -14.93
C ARG A 95 18.53 3.08 -13.92
N ILE A 96 18.57 4.37 -14.25
CA ILE A 96 19.04 5.41 -13.34
C ILE A 96 18.12 5.52 -12.12
N PHE A 97 16.80 5.44 -12.32
CA PHE A 97 15.84 5.42 -11.22
C PHE A 97 16.07 4.24 -10.28
N ILE A 98 16.25 3.01 -10.81
CA ILE A 98 16.55 1.83 -9.99
C ILE A 98 17.86 2.00 -9.21
N ALA A 99 18.90 2.53 -9.85
CA ALA A 99 20.17 2.82 -9.20
C ALA A 99 20.05 3.88 -8.09
N LEU A 100 19.25 4.93 -8.31
CA LEU A 100 18.95 5.93 -7.29
C LEU A 100 18.21 5.32 -6.09
N MET A 101 17.29 4.38 -6.33
CA MET A 101 16.60 3.70 -5.23
C MET A 101 17.54 2.78 -4.43
N LYS A 102 18.49 2.11 -5.11
CA LYS A 102 19.57 1.37 -4.44
C LYS A 102 20.40 2.28 -3.55
N ILE A 103 20.84 3.44 -4.06
CA ILE A 103 21.61 4.42 -3.29
C ILE A 103 20.77 4.98 -2.12
N MET A 104 19.49 5.26 -2.34
CA MET A 104 18.58 5.71 -1.29
C MET A 104 18.51 4.68 -0.15
N LYS A 105 18.43 3.38 -0.48
CA LYS A 105 18.47 2.27 0.50
C LYS A 105 19.77 2.28 1.29
N GLU A 106 20.91 2.33 0.60
CA GLU A 106 22.25 2.40 1.21
C GLU A 106 22.43 3.61 2.13
N LYS A 107 21.66 4.69 1.91
CA LYS A 107 21.66 5.92 2.71
C LYS A 107 20.49 5.97 3.72
N GLY A 108 19.96 4.83 4.15
CA GLY A 108 18.97 4.75 5.22
C GLY A 108 17.56 5.14 4.80
N MET A 109 17.23 5.07 3.51
CA MET A 109 15.91 5.38 2.95
C MET A 109 15.45 6.82 3.19
N GLU A 110 16.38 7.78 3.29
CA GLU A 110 16.03 9.20 3.39
C GLU A 110 15.35 9.70 2.11
N GLN A 111 14.27 10.48 2.25
CA GLN A 111 13.53 11.04 1.10
C GLN A 111 14.40 11.93 0.21
N GLU A 112 15.28 12.69 0.84
CA GLU A 112 16.26 13.56 0.20
C GLU A 112 17.65 13.05 0.54
N PHE A 113 18.43 12.71 -0.48
CA PHE A 113 19.74 12.08 -0.31
C PHE A 113 20.73 12.58 -1.36
N ILE A 114 22.02 12.53 -1.00
CA ILE A 114 23.11 12.93 -1.90
C ILE A 114 23.55 11.73 -2.73
N ALA A 115 23.70 11.93 -4.02
CA ALA A 115 24.29 10.94 -4.93
C ALA A 115 25.27 11.61 -5.89
N THR A 116 26.39 10.94 -6.12
CA THR A 116 27.45 11.41 -7.03
C THR A 116 27.32 10.67 -8.35
N ALA A 117 27.78 11.29 -9.45
CA ALA A 117 27.70 10.63 -10.75
C ALA A 117 28.49 9.30 -10.78
N ARG A 118 29.52 9.15 -9.94
CA ARG A 118 30.28 7.92 -9.79
C ARG A 118 29.49 6.84 -9.05
N GLU A 119 28.89 7.15 -7.91
CA GLU A 119 28.00 6.21 -7.19
C GLU A 119 26.86 5.73 -8.12
N ILE A 120 26.23 6.66 -8.85
CA ILE A 120 25.15 6.32 -9.79
C ILE A 120 25.66 5.43 -10.93
N LYS A 121 26.87 5.70 -11.47
CA LYS A 121 27.48 4.86 -12.51
C LYS A 121 27.73 3.43 -12.01
N GLU A 122 28.32 3.31 -10.82
CA GLU A 122 28.66 2.04 -10.19
C GLU A 122 27.38 1.25 -9.87
N ALA A 123 26.40 1.88 -9.21
CA ALA A 123 25.10 1.28 -8.93
C ALA A 123 24.38 0.86 -10.23
N ALA A 124 24.26 1.75 -11.22
CA ALA A 124 23.57 1.47 -12.49
C ALA A 124 24.31 0.51 -13.43
N LYS A 125 25.51 0.04 -13.06
CA LYS A 125 26.37 -0.84 -13.87
C LYS A 125 26.64 -0.25 -15.28
N ILE A 126 26.93 1.06 -15.35
CA ILE A 126 27.18 1.77 -16.60
C ILE A 126 28.67 1.68 -16.98
N ASN A 127 28.95 1.07 -18.12
CA ASN A 127 30.33 0.86 -18.61
C ASN A 127 30.85 1.99 -19.50
N THR A 128 30.04 2.99 -19.84
CA THR A 128 30.45 4.07 -20.76
C THR A 128 31.35 5.10 -20.07
N ASN A 129 32.30 5.65 -20.83
CA ASN A 129 33.17 6.74 -20.36
C ASN A 129 32.44 8.08 -20.28
N ASN A 130 31.39 8.27 -21.09
CA ASN A 130 30.58 9.50 -21.13
C ASN A 130 29.43 9.52 -20.10
N TYR A 131 29.49 8.64 -19.09
CA TYR A 131 28.43 8.45 -18.09
C TYR A 131 27.98 9.74 -17.40
N LEU A 132 28.86 10.73 -17.22
CA LEU A 132 28.51 12.02 -16.61
C LEU A 132 27.37 12.74 -17.35
N SER A 133 27.47 12.83 -18.69
CA SER A 133 26.44 13.50 -19.50
C SER A 133 25.14 12.71 -19.51
N ASP A 134 25.26 11.38 -19.60
CA ASP A 134 24.11 10.48 -19.69
C ASP A 134 23.31 10.48 -18.38
N ILE A 135 23.99 10.41 -17.23
CA ILE A 135 23.38 10.50 -15.90
C ILE A 135 22.72 11.86 -15.71
N LYS A 136 23.42 12.96 -16.02
CA LYS A 136 22.85 14.31 -15.88
C LYS A 136 21.59 14.50 -16.73
N LYS A 137 21.60 14.00 -17.97
CA LYS A 137 20.42 14.02 -18.85
C LYS A 137 19.28 13.18 -18.29
N ALA A 138 19.55 11.96 -17.81
CA ALA A 138 18.54 11.07 -17.26
C ALA A 138 17.90 11.63 -15.98
N ILE A 139 18.69 12.15 -15.04
CA ILE A 139 18.18 12.81 -13.82
C ILE A 139 17.36 14.05 -14.18
N SER A 140 17.87 14.88 -15.11
CA SER A 140 17.11 16.05 -15.59
C SER A 140 15.78 15.64 -16.21
N ARG A 141 15.75 14.58 -17.03
CA ARG A 141 14.53 14.09 -17.68
C ARG A 141 13.54 13.53 -16.65
N LEU A 142 14.00 12.73 -15.70
CA LEU A 142 13.20 12.22 -14.59
C LEU A 142 12.57 13.36 -13.77
N SER A 143 13.33 14.43 -13.54
CA SER A 143 12.88 15.55 -12.72
C SER A 143 11.93 16.51 -13.42
N LYS A 144 12.13 16.75 -14.72
CA LYS A 144 11.32 17.70 -15.49
C LYS A 144 10.13 17.06 -16.19
N SER A 145 10.09 15.73 -16.28
CA SER A 145 8.91 15.01 -16.78
C SER A 145 7.86 14.95 -15.70
N ASN A 146 6.64 15.25 -16.09
CA ASN A 146 5.52 15.33 -15.18
C ASN A 146 4.55 14.16 -15.40
N TYR A 147 4.07 13.58 -14.30
CA TYR A 147 3.11 12.48 -14.32
C TYR A 147 1.77 12.98 -13.80
N THR A 148 0.72 12.78 -14.60
CA THR A 148 -0.67 13.03 -14.21
C THR A 148 -1.37 11.70 -13.99
N PHE A 149 -1.74 11.42 -12.74
CA PHE A 149 -2.45 10.23 -12.31
C PHE A 149 -3.93 10.55 -12.14
N LYS A 150 -4.81 9.98 -12.97
CA LYS A 150 -6.26 10.09 -12.80
C LYS A 150 -6.84 8.80 -12.28
N ASN A 151 -7.39 8.82 -11.06
CA ASN A 151 -7.93 7.64 -10.37
C ASN A 151 -6.93 6.47 -10.37
N THR A 152 -5.64 6.79 -10.44
CA THR A 152 -4.57 5.81 -10.48
C THR A 152 -3.70 5.90 -9.26
N MET A 153 -3.55 7.05 -8.59
CA MET A 153 -2.57 7.17 -7.51
C MET A 153 -3.00 6.45 -6.22
N TYR A 154 -2.35 5.37 -5.83
CA TYR A 154 -2.46 4.73 -4.52
C TYR A 154 -1.84 5.60 -3.41
N SER A 155 -2.59 5.78 -2.33
CA SER A 155 -2.12 6.38 -1.09
C SER A 155 -1.93 5.31 -0.03
N ASN A 156 -0.68 5.09 0.37
CA ASN A 156 -0.40 4.16 1.46
C ASN A 156 -0.98 4.60 2.79
N GLU A 157 -0.97 5.91 3.07
CA GLU A 157 -1.52 6.47 4.30
C GLU A 157 -3.00 6.17 4.47
N LEU A 158 -3.76 6.14 3.37
CA LEU A 158 -5.21 5.92 3.39
C LEU A 158 -5.62 4.49 3.04
N GLY A 159 -4.70 3.63 2.60
CA GLY A 159 -5.05 2.27 2.20
C GLY A 159 -5.77 2.16 0.85
N ILE A 160 -5.96 3.27 0.12
CA ILE A 160 -6.87 3.37 -1.04
C ILE A 160 -6.23 4.06 -2.24
N ILE A 161 -6.86 3.89 -3.40
CA ILE A 161 -6.58 4.69 -4.60
C ILE A 161 -7.25 6.04 -4.44
N LEU A 162 -6.49 7.11 -4.64
CA LEU A 162 -6.96 8.48 -4.60
C LEU A 162 -7.90 8.74 -5.78
N SER A 163 -9.11 9.18 -5.46
CA SER A 163 -10.06 9.70 -6.44
C SER A 163 -9.64 11.10 -6.88
N GLY A 164 -9.55 11.31 -8.20
CA GLY A 164 -9.17 12.61 -8.78
C GLY A 164 -7.86 12.56 -9.58
N GLU A 165 -7.34 13.75 -9.90
CA GLU A 165 -6.13 13.94 -10.68
C GLU A 165 -4.99 14.45 -9.80
N ILE A 166 -3.86 13.76 -9.84
CA ILE A 166 -2.63 14.12 -9.12
C ILE A 166 -1.54 14.36 -10.14
N ASN A 167 -0.90 15.51 -10.04
CA ASN A 167 0.11 15.96 -10.96
C ASN A 167 1.42 16.13 -10.19
N THR A 168 2.44 15.33 -10.52
CA THR A 168 3.72 15.36 -9.82
C THR A 168 4.85 14.75 -10.66
N PRO A 169 6.08 15.27 -10.61
CA PRO A 169 7.25 14.57 -11.13
C PRO A 169 7.61 13.37 -10.24
N ILE A 170 8.46 12.47 -10.73
CA ILE A 170 8.95 11.32 -9.94
C ILE A 170 9.86 11.78 -8.80
N LEU A 171 10.75 12.71 -9.12
CA LEU A 171 11.77 13.23 -8.22
C LEU A 171 12.11 14.67 -8.60
N THR A 172 12.84 15.35 -7.73
CA THR A 172 13.49 16.62 -8.02
C THR A 172 14.98 16.50 -7.71
N TYR A 173 15.80 17.38 -8.28
CA TYR A 173 17.23 17.40 -7.96
C TYR A 173 17.82 18.80 -7.93
N LYS A 174 18.89 18.96 -7.17
CA LYS A 174 19.81 20.11 -7.25
C LYS A 174 21.20 19.61 -7.62
N SER A 175 21.84 20.29 -8.56
CA SER A 175 23.24 20.04 -8.93
C SER A 175 24.10 21.09 -8.24
N GLN A 176 25.10 20.66 -7.47
CA GLN A 176 26.02 21.57 -6.78
C GLN A 176 27.47 21.19 -7.08
N SER A 177 28.26 22.18 -7.50
CA SER A 177 29.67 22.00 -7.85
C SER A 177 30.63 22.36 -6.70
N GLU A 178 30.16 23.14 -5.74
CA GLU A 178 30.93 23.60 -4.58
C GLU A 178 30.19 23.22 -3.29
N ILE A 179 30.86 22.47 -2.43
CA ILE A 179 30.36 22.19 -1.09
C ILE A 179 30.65 23.43 -0.24
N PRO A 180 29.65 24.12 0.35
CA PRO A 180 29.90 25.26 1.23
C PRO A 180 30.81 24.84 2.38
N LEU A 181 31.84 25.64 2.71
CA LEU A 181 32.92 25.25 3.65
C LEU A 181 32.44 24.70 5.01
N GLY A 182 31.24 25.07 5.46
CA GLY A 182 30.63 24.58 6.71
C GLY A 182 30.01 23.17 6.64
N GLU A 183 29.57 22.72 5.46
CA GLU A 183 28.93 21.41 5.27
C GLU A 183 29.89 20.31 4.78
N ILE A 184 31.13 20.70 4.46
CA ILE A 184 32.19 19.80 3.99
C ILE A 184 32.38 18.58 4.90
N LYS A 185 32.29 18.74 6.23
CA LYS A 185 32.48 17.60 7.15
C LYS A 185 31.32 16.61 7.14
N LYS A 186 30.07 17.07 6.99
CA LYS A 186 28.90 16.17 6.92
C LYS A 186 28.85 15.46 5.57
N ILE A 187 29.07 16.19 4.49
CA ILE A 187 28.96 15.68 3.11
C ILE A 187 30.16 14.79 2.75
N LYS A 188 31.40 15.11 3.19
CA LYS A 188 32.56 14.21 2.99
C LYS A 188 32.41 12.88 3.71
N ASN A 189 31.71 12.83 4.84
CA ASN A 189 31.48 11.57 5.54
C ASN A 189 30.48 10.66 4.78
N THR A 190 29.61 11.24 3.93
CA THR A 190 28.63 10.52 3.10
C THR A 190 29.14 10.23 1.68
N ILE A 191 30.30 10.75 1.30
CA ILE A 191 30.86 10.68 -0.06
C ILE A 191 32.20 9.94 -0.02
N ASN A 192 32.30 8.81 -0.72
CA ASN A 192 33.51 7.97 -0.74
C ASN A 192 34.67 8.52 -1.61
N ASP A 193 34.45 9.56 -2.43
CA ASP A 193 35.47 10.09 -3.37
C ASP A 193 35.79 11.57 -3.10
N ASN A 194 37.07 11.86 -2.82
CA ASN A 194 37.55 13.22 -2.53
C ASN A 194 37.79 14.09 -3.78
N ARG A 195 37.55 13.58 -5.00
CA ARG A 195 37.81 14.27 -6.29
C ARG A 195 36.56 14.89 -6.94
N ILE A 196 35.44 14.96 -6.23
CA ILE A 196 34.13 15.25 -6.81
C ILE A 196 33.97 16.71 -7.15
N LYS A 197 33.61 16.97 -8.42
CA LYS A 197 33.35 18.31 -8.97
C LYS A 197 31.86 18.68 -9.02
N GLU A 198 30.97 17.71 -8.90
CA GLU A 198 29.51 17.90 -8.95
C GLU A 198 28.83 16.74 -8.20
N PHE A 199 27.90 17.04 -7.29
CA PHE A 199 27.02 16.07 -6.66
C PHE A 199 25.55 16.47 -6.86
N TYR A 200 24.67 15.47 -6.80
CA TYR A 200 23.24 15.64 -6.95
C TYR A 200 22.56 15.44 -5.60
N LEU A 201 21.81 16.45 -5.15
CA LEU A 201 20.87 16.30 -4.05
C LEU A 201 19.54 15.86 -4.67
N ILE A 202 19.17 14.60 -4.50
CA ILE A 202 17.97 13.98 -5.08
C ILE A 202 16.88 13.96 -4.01
N LYS A 203 15.68 14.43 -4.35
CA LYS A 203 14.49 14.32 -3.49
C LYS A 203 13.37 13.60 -4.21
N ILE A 204 12.96 12.44 -3.71
CA ILE A 204 11.81 11.69 -4.24
C ILE A 204 10.52 12.39 -3.87
N SER A 205 9.58 12.51 -4.80
CA SER A 205 8.29 13.16 -4.56
C SER A 205 7.47 12.41 -3.50
N ASP A 206 6.75 13.15 -2.65
CA ASP A 206 6.13 12.64 -1.43
C ASP A 206 5.27 11.38 -1.64
N HIS A 207 4.39 11.38 -2.65
CA HIS A 207 3.53 10.22 -2.90
C HIS A 207 4.33 8.97 -3.31
N PHE A 208 5.38 9.13 -4.13
CA PHE A 208 6.26 8.01 -4.50
C PHE A 208 7.05 7.52 -3.30
N TYR A 209 7.66 8.45 -2.54
CA TYR A 209 8.45 8.12 -1.36
C TYR A 209 7.63 7.34 -0.31
N LYS A 210 6.44 7.85 0.05
CA LYS A 210 5.53 7.19 1.00
C LYS A 210 5.11 5.80 0.55
N ASN A 211 4.92 5.60 -0.76
CA ASN A 211 4.59 4.28 -1.32
C ASN A 211 5.80 3.33 -1.30
N ILE A 212 6.98 3.82 -1.67
CA ILE A 212 8.25 3.07 -1.69
C ILE A 212 8.60 2.55 -0.29
N VAL A 213 8.58 3.43 0.70
CA VAL A 213 8.98 3.15 2.08
C VAL A 213 8.01 2.14 2.72
N LYS A 214 6.70 2.40 2.68
CA LYS A 214 5.72 1.58 3.40
C LYS A 214 5.28 0.28 2.71
N ARG A 215 5.33 0.14 1.37
CA ARG A 215 4.74 -1.01 0.64
C ARG A 215 5.67 -1.76 -0.31
N GLY A 216 6.97 -1.51 -0.29
CA GLY A 216 7.89 -2.40 -0.96
C GLY A 216 8.26 -1.92 -2.35
N TYR A 217 9.20 -0.99 -2.38
CA TYR A 217 10.19 -1.01 -3.45
C TYR A 217 11.20 -2.16 -3.29
N LEU A 218 11.28 -2.75 -2.09
CA LEU A 218 12.34 -3.65 -1.65
C LEU A 218 11.99 -5.15 -1.71
N VAL A 219 10.93 -5.53 -2.44
CA VAL A 219 10.71 -6.96 -2.75
C VAL A 219 11.50 -7.40 -3.97
N TYR A 220 11.93 -6.45 -4.81
CA TYR A 220 12.76 -6.73 -5.98
C TYR A 220 14.20 -6.35 -5.71
N ASP A 221 15.08 -7.33 -5.85
CA ASP A 221 16.52 -7.14 -5.80
C ASP A 221 16.98 -6.20 -6.92
N SER A 222 17.49 -5.04 -6.52
CA SER A 222 17.96 -4.01 -7.43
C SER A 222 19.15 -4.48 -8.30
N ASP A 223 20.02 -5.35 -7.78
CA ASP A 223 21.15 -5.88 -8.53
C ASP A 223 20.69 -6.83 -9.62
N ILE A 224 19.69 -7.67 -9.33
CA ILE A 224 19.04 -8.52 -10.34
C ILE A 224 18.39 -7.67 -11.42
N LEU A 225 17.62 -6.64 -11.05
CA LEU A 225 16.99 -5.75 -12.03
C LEU A 225 18.04 -5.06 -12.90
N LEU A 226 19.11 -4.54 -12.31
CA LEU A 226 20.17 -3.84 -13.04
C LEU A 226 21.05 -4.76 -13.90
N ASP A 227 21.09 -6.07 -13.58
CA ASP A 227 21.73 -7.08 -14.42
C ASP A 227 20.88 -7.48 -15.63
N ILE A 228 19.56 -7.34 -15.58
CA ILE A 228 18.68 -7.56 -16.73
C ILE A 228 18.84 -6.39 -17.70
N ASN A 229 19.32 -6.69 -18.91
CA ASN A 229 19.66 -5.67 -19.89
C ASN A 229 18.39 -5.01 -20.43
N SER A 230 17.47 -5.82 -20.97
CA SER A 230 16.28 -5.30 -21.62
C SER A 230 15.27 -4.73 -20.63
N SER A 231 14.82 -3.49 -20.88
CA SER A 231 13.69 -2.89 -20.16
C SER A 231 12.41 -3.74 -20.22
N ILE A 232 12.20 -4.49 -21.30
CA ILE A 232 11.05 -5.40 -21.46
C ILE A 232 11.24 -6.64 -20.58
N ALA A 233 12.44 -7.22 -20.55
CA ALA A 233 12.73 -8.37 -19.69
C ALA A 233 12.63 -8.01 -18.20
N ARG A 234 13.06 -6.81 -17.78
CA ARG A 234 12.86 -6.30 -16.41
C ARG A 234 11.38 -6.23 -16.05
N THR A 235 10.57 -5.58 -16.90
CA THR A 235 9.12 -5.49 -16.66
C THR A 235 8.47 -6.87 -16.62
N LEU A 236 8.87 -7.76 -17.53
CA LEU A 236 8.39 -9.14 -17.55
C LEU A 236 8.74 -9.87 -16.25
N TYR A 237 10.00 -9.80 -15.79
CA TYR A 237 10.43 -10.40 -14.52
C TYR A 237 9.60 -9.91 -13.33
N MET A 238 9.44 -8.59 -13.18
CA MET A 238 8.62 -8.01 -12.11
C MET A 238 7.16 -8.48 -12.17
N LEU A 239 6.56 -8.52 -13.36
CA LEU A 239 5.19 -8.98 -13.54
C LEU A 239 5.02 -10.45 -13.17
N LEU A 240 5.93 -11.32 -13.60
CA LEU A 240 5.84 -12.76 -13.34
C LEU A 240 6.10 -13.09 -11.87
N GLU A 241 7.10 -12.45 -11.24
CA GLU A 241 7.38 -12.59 -9.81
C GLU A 241 6.19 -12.16 -8.95
N LYS A 242 5.48 -11.12 -9.37
CA LYS A 242 4.26 -10.68 -8.72
C LYS A 242 3.14 -11.72 -8.83
N ILE A 243 2.86 -12.20 -10.05
CA ILE A 243 1.69 -13.04 -10.31
C ILE A 243 1.87 -14.46 -9.77
N ARG A 244 3.10 -14.99 -9.80
CA ARG A 244 3.34 -16.40 -9.44
C ARG A 244 3.18 -16.69 -7.95
N PHE A 245 3.39 -15.70 -7.08
CA PHE A 245 3.60 -15.92 -5.64
C PHE A 245 4.66 -17.01 -5.42
N ASP A 246 4.28 -18.21 -4.96
CA ASP A 246 5.18 -19.36 -4.76
C ASP A 246 4.95 -20.48 -5.79
N SER A 247 4.11 -20.25 -6.80
CA SER A 247 3.80 -21.25 -7.82
C SER A 247 5.02 -21.55 -8.69
N LEU A 248 5.31 -22.84 -8.88
CA LEU A 248 6.39 -23.31 -9.75
C LEU A 248 6.06 -23.30 -11.24
N CYS A 249 4.79 -23.13 -11.57
CA CYS A 249 4.33 -23.03 -12.94
C CYS A 249 3.24 -21.98 -13.01
N ILE A 250 3.36 -21.06 -13.96
CA ILE A 250 2.31 -20.10 -14.29
C ILE A 250 2.00 -20.18 -15.77
N ARG A 251 0.73 -19.99 -16.11
CA ARG A 251 0.27 -19.87 -17.48
C ARG A 251 -0.38 -18.50 -17.65
N GLU A 252 0.10 -17.74 -18.63
CA GLU A 252 -0.37 -16.38 -18.87
C GLU A 252 -0.66 -16.11 -20.35
N SER A 253 -1.63 -15.23 -20.59
CA SER A 253 -2.01 -14.84 -21.96
C SER A 253 -0.95 -13.93 -22.58
N ILE A 254 -0.56 -14.22 -23.83
CA ILE A 254 0.35 -13.35 -24.59
C ILE A 254 -0.25 -11.96 -24.77
N PHE A 255 -1.55 -11.87 -25.06
CA PHE A 255 -2.22 -10.58 -25.19
C PHE A 255 -2.20 -9.78 -23.89
N ALA A 256 -2.42 -10.44 -22.75
CA ALA A 256 -2.31 -9.80 -21.44
C ALA A 256 -0.89 -9.27 -21.18
N LEU A 257 0.16 -10.03 -21.49
CA LEU A 257 1.55 -9.57 -21.34
C LEU A 257 1.88 -8.38 -22.25
N ILE A 258 1.47 -8.43 -23.51
CA ILE A 258 1.62 -7.32 -24.47
C ILE A 258 0.97 -6.05 -23.93
N LYS A 259 -0.25 -6.15 -23.41
CA LYS A 259 -0.99 -5.02 -22.85
C LYS A 259 -0.32 -4.48 -21.57
N LYS A 260 0.12 -5.35 -20.66
CA LYS A 260 0.81 -4.95 -19.40
C LYS A 260 2.18 -4.31 -19.62
N ILE A 261 2.89 -4.64 -20.71
CA ILE A 261 4.23 -4.11 -21.06
C ILE A 261 4.14 -2.99 -22.14
N PRO A 262 2.96 -2.38 -22.31
CA PRO A 262 2.55 -1.64 -23.52
C PRO A 262 3.32 -1.91 -24.83
N LEU A 263 3.22 -3.14 -25.37
CA LEU A 263 3.87 -3.50 -26.64
C LEU A 263 2.93 -3.36 -27.82
N LYS A 264 3.49 -3.10 -29.01
CA LYS A 264 2.72 -3.01 -30.26
C LYS A 264 2.16 -4.38 -30.66
N TYR A 265 0.93 -4.44 -31.17
CA TYR A 265 0.30 -5.71 -31.52
C TYR A 265 -0.53 -5.66 -32.81
N GLU A 266 -0.37 -4.61 -33.62
CA GLU A 266 -0.98 -4.57 -34.94
C GLU A 266 -0.46 -5.74 -35.79
N LYS A 267 -1.24 -6.18 -36.79
CA LYS A 267 -0.92 -7.35 -37.63
C LYS A 267 0.52 -7.34 -38.20
N ARG A 268 1.06 -6.15 -38.51
CA ARG A 268 2.42 -5.97 -39.03
C ARG A 268 3.52 -6.02 -37.96
N SER A 269 3.22 -5.56 -36.74
CA SER A 269 4.19 -5.43 -35.64
C SER A 269 4.20 -6.66 -34.72
N LEU A 270 3.07 -7.39 -34.63
CA LEU A 270 2.90 -8.55 -33.76
C LEU A 270 4.02 -9.59 -33.87
N PRO A 271 4.49 -10.02 -35.07
CA PRO A 271 5.60 -10.97 -35.15
C PRO A 271 6.91 -10.46 -34.52
N VAL A 272 7.17 -9.16 -34.60
CA VAL A 272 8.35 -8.53 -33.97
C VAL A 272 8.17 -8.47 -32.45
N THR A 273 6.95 -8.19 -31.99
CA THR A 273 6.60 -8.19 -30.57
C THR A 273 6.76 -9.58 -29.94
N ILE A 274 6.29 -10.63 -30.61
CA ILE A 274 6.48 -12.01 -30.15
C ILE A 274 7.97 -12.36 -30.06
N LYS A 275 8.77 -12.03 -31.08
CA LYS A 275 10.23 -12.22 -31.02
C LYS A 275 10.89 -11.43 -29.89
N THR A 276 10.38 -10.25 -29.59
CA THR A 276 10.87 -9.42 -28.48
C THR A 276 10.56 -10.06 -27.13
N LEU A 277 9.35 -10.60 -26.95
CA LEU A 277 8.97 -11.36 -25.76
C LEU A 277 9.81 -12.64 -25.62
N GLU A 278 9.99 -13.39 -26.71
CA GLU A 278 10.83 -14.60 -26.73
C GLU A 278 12.27 -14.30 -26.29
N LYS A 279 12.85 -13.20 -26.80
CA LYS A 279 14.18 -12.73 -26.36
C LYS A 279 14.20 -12.37 -24.87
N ALA A 280 13.15 -11.70 -24.39
CA ALA A 280 13.04 -11.35 -22.98
C ALA A 280 12.97 -12.60 -22.08
N PHE A 281 12.12 -13.57 -22.41
CA PHE A 281 12.08 -14.86 -21.70
C PHE A 281 13.41 -15.63 -21.77
N SER A 282 14.05 -15.63 -22.94
CA SER A 282 15.37 -16.26 -23.12
C SER A 282 16.44 -15.61 -22.24
N GLU A 283 16.42 -14.29 -22.10
CA GLU A 283 17.31 -13.57 -21.17
C GLU A 283 17.05 -13.97 -19.71
N LEU A 284 15.77 -14.03 -19.29
CA LEU A 284 15.42 -14.47 -17.94
C LEU A 284 15.88 -15.91 -17.66
N LYS A 285 15.72 -16.81 -18.64
CA LYS A 285 16.20 -18.19 -18.55
C LYS A 285 17.73 -18.25 -18.45
N ALA A 286 18.44 -17.51 -19.29
CA ALA A 286 19.90 -17.48 -19.29
C ALA A 286 20.49 -16.94 -17.98
N LYS A 287 19.75 -16.09 -17.28
CA LYS A 287 20.10 -15.55 -15.96
C LYS A 287 19.62 -16.41 -14.79
N ASN A 288 19.03 -17.59 -15.05
CA ASN A 288 18.42 -18.46 -14.05
C ASN A 288 17.37 -17.74 -13.17
N LEU A 289 16.63 -16.79 -13.75
CA LEU A 289 15.49 -16.12 -13.10
C LEU A 289 14.18 -16.86 -13.34
N ILE A 290 14.16 -17.71 -14.36
CA ILE A 290 13.14 -18.72 -14.62
C ILE A 290 13.85 -20.02 -15.00
N LYS A 291 13.21 -21.17 -14.79
CA LYS A 291 13.74 -22.47 -15.22
C LYS A 291 13.59 -22.65 -16.73
N ASP A 292 12.37 -22.45 -17.24
CA ASP A 292 12.08 -22.55 -18.66
C ASP A 292 10.76 -21.83 -19.02
N PHE A 293 10.48 -21.71 -20.31
CA PHE A 293 9.21 -21.20 -20.81
C PHE A 293 8.79 -21.92 -22.11
N LYS A 294 7.48 -21.96 -22.37
CA LYS A 294 6.91 -22.57 -23.57
C LYS A 294 5.72 -21.78 -24.08
N PHE A 295 5.77 -21.34 -25.33
CA PHE A 295 4.60 -20.77 -25.99
C PHE A 295 3.61 -21.88 -26.38
N LEU A 296 2.35 -21.67 -26.02
CA LEU A 296 1.21 -22.52 -26.36
C LEU A 296 0.35 -21.77 -27.37
N LYS A 297 0.54 -22.10 -28.65
CA LYS A 297 -0.21 -21.50 -29.75
C LYS A 297 -1.09 -22.56 -30.41
N GLU A 298 -2.39 -22.48 -30.14
CA GLU A 298 -3.40 -23.32 -30.81
C GLU A 298 -3.85 -22.69 -32.13
N THR A 299 -4.09 -21.37 -32.12
CA THR A 299 -4.64 -20.62 -33.26
C THR A 299 -3.78 -19.39 -33.58
N THR A 300 -4.16 -18.22 -33.07
CA THR A 300 -3.52 -16.93 -33.31
C THR A 300 -2.56 -16.59 -32.19
N TRP A 301 -1.61 -15.68 -32.46
CA TRP A 301 -0.68 -15.20 -31.42
C TRP A 301 -1.36 -14.38 -30.31
N LEU A 302 -2.53 -13.81 -30.56
CA LEU A 302 -3.29 -13.05 -29.56
C LEU A 302 -4.08 -13.96 -28.61
N GLU A 303 -4.48 -15.13 -29.09
CA GLU A 303 -5.15 -16.17 -28.29
C GLU A 303 -4.16 -17.15 -27.65
N ALA A 304 -2.88 -17.04 -27.99
CA ALA A 304 -1.83 -17.89 -27.45
C ALA A 304 -1.55 -17.58 -25.97
N ASP A 305 -1.12 -18.62 -25.27
CA ASP A 305 -0.62 -18.53 -23.89
C ASP A 305 0.90 -18.80 -23.86
N VAL A 306 1.52 -18.48 -22.73
CA VAL A 306 2.87 -18.91 -22.38
C VAL A 306 2.83 -19.60 -21.03
N GLU A 307 3.47 -20.77 -20.95
CA GLU A 307 3.81 -21.41 -19.68
C GLU A 307 5.21 -21.01 -19.26
N ILE A 308 5.36 -20.63 -18.00
CA ILE A 308 6.65 -20.32 -17.39
C ILE A 308 6.84 -21.28 -16.22
N TYR A 309 8.02 -21.90 -16.18
CA TYR A 309 8.39 -22.86 -15.15
C TYR A 309 9.49 -22.29 -14.26
N TYR A 310 9.42 -22.64 -12.98
CA TYR A 310 10.38 -22.31 -11.94
C TYR A 310 10.86 -23.61 -11.26
N SER A 311 11.99 -23.53 -10.57
CA SER A 311 12.46 -24.56 -9.62
C SER A 311 12.18 -24.11 -8.19
N GLU A 312 12.19 -25.05 -7.25
CA GLU A 312 12.04 -24.76 -5.81
C GLU A 312 13.09 -23.75 -5.30
N GLU A 313 14.30 -23.77 -5.87
CA GLU A 313 15.36 -22.79 -5.56
C GLU A 313 14.89 -21.35 -5.77
N HIS A 314 14.05 -21.08 -6.78
CA HIS A 314 13.52 -19.73 -7.02
C HIS A 314 12.59 -19.26 -5.89
N ASN A 315 11.86 -20.18 -5.24
CA ASN A 315 11.00 -19.86 -4.10
C ASN A 315 11.84 -19.63 -2.84
N ILE A 316 12.88 -20.45 -2.64
CA ILE A 316 13.84 -20.28 -1.53
C ILE A 316 14.50 -18.90 -1.63
N LEU A 317 15.09 -18.58 -2.78
CA LEU A 317 15.74 -17.27 -3.01
C LEU A 317 14.76 -16.10 -2.88
N LYS A 318 13.52 -16.25 -3.33
CA LYS A 318 12.47 -15.23 -3.14
C LYS A 318 12.17 -14.99 -1.67
N LYS A 319 12.02 -16.07 -0.89
CA LYS A 319 11.74 -15.99 0.54
C LYS A 319 12.91 -15.39 1.31
N GLU A 320 14.14 -15.81 1.02
CA GLU A 320 15.36 -15.26 1.63
C GLU A 320 15.46 -13.75 1.38
N ARG A 321 15.30 -13.30 0.12
CA ARG A 321 15.29 -11.86 -0.22
C ARG A 321 14.20 -11.10 0.54
N PHE A 322 13.00 -11.66 0.63
CA PHE A 322 11.91 -11.02 1.36
C PHE A 322 12.22 -10.90 2.87
N GLU A 323 12.76 -11.95 3.48
CA GLU A 323 13.10 -11.95 4.90
C GLU A 323 14.27 -11.01 5.22
N ASP A 324 15.29 -10.95 4.36
CA ASP A 324 16.44 -10.07 4.51
C ASP A 324 16.03 -8.60 4.33
N ASP A 325 15.29 -8.26 3.28
CA ASP A 325 14.84 -6.88 3.08
C ASP A 325 13.86 -6.42 4.16
N ASN A 326 12.99 -7.31 4.66
CA ASN A 326 12.11 -6.98 5.78
C ASN A 326 12.90 -6.73 7.08
N ARG A 327 13.97 -7.49 7.33
CA ARG A 327 14.85 -7.28 8.49
C ARG A 327 15.58 -5.94 8.39
N GLU A 328 16.20 -5.67 7.24
CA GLU A 328 16.94 -4.44 6.99
C GLU A 328 16.01 -3.21 7.08
N LEU A 329 14.81 -3.29 6.50
CA LEU A 329 13.80 -2.24 6.64
C LEU A 329 13.43 -1.99 8.10
N LYS A 330 13.20 -3.05 8.90
CA LYS A 330 12.93 -2.91 10.34
C LYS A 330 14.09 -2.23 11.08
N GLU A 331 15.33 -2.54 10.73
CA GLU A 331 16.51 -1.87 11.30
C GLU A 331 16.57 -0.38 10.91
N ILE A 332 16.33 -0.07 9.64
CA ILE A 332 16.29 1.32 9.12
C ILE A 332 15.18 2.11 9.82
N TYR A 333 13.95 1.58 9.91
CA TYR A 333 12.85 2.23 10.61
C TYR A 333 13.16 2.47 12.09
N ASN A 334 13.74 1.48 12.76
CA ASN A 334 14.17 1.65 14.14
C ASN A 334 15.25 2.75 14.27
N SER A 335 16.19 2.83 13.33
CA SER A 335 17.20 3.90 13.32
C SER A 335 16.63 5.30 13.05
N LEU A 336 15.64 5.42 12.16
CA LEU A 336 14.90 6.66 11.88
C LEU A 336 14.09 7.12 13.11
N ALA A 337 13.43 6.18 13.79
CA ALA A 337 12.65 6.43 15.01
C ALA A 337 13.53 6.87 16.20
N ILE A 338 14.77 6.38 16.28
CA ILE A 338 15.73 6.80 17.33
C ILE A 338 16.12 8.28 17.21
N SER A 339 15.85 8.95 16.07
CA SER A 339 16.08 10.40 15.92
C SER A 339 14.96 11.29 16.48
N PHE A 340 13.78 10.73 16.80
CA PHE A 340 12.64 11.44 17.40
C PHE A 340 12.16 10.71 18.66
N THR A 341 12.86 10.88 19.79
CA THR A 341 12.36 10.70 21.19
C THR A 341 11.27 9.64 21.48
N GLU A 342 11.28 8.46 20.86
CA GLU A 342 10.35 7.37 21.21
C GLU A 342 11.03 6.01 21.18
N LYS A 343 10.76 5.22 22.21
CA LYS A 343 11.34 3.89 22.46
C LYS A 343 11.13 2.99 21.23
N ASN A 344 12.19 2.25 20.90
CA ASN A 344 12.23 1.14 19.94
C ASN A 344 10.86 0.49 19.71
N ILE A 345 10.34 0.49 18.48
CA ILE A 345 9.39 -0.51 18.03
C ILE A 345 10.21 -1.77 17.70
N LYS A 346 10.80 -2.38 18.73
CA LYS A 346 10.98 -3.83 18.66
C LYS A 346 9.56 -4.38 18.69
N GLU A 347 9.18 -5.13 17.68
CA GLU A 347 8.11 -6.11 17.85
C GLU A 347 8.46 -6.85 19.15
N LEU A 348 7.67 -6.61 20.20
CA LEU A 348 7.59 -7.53 21.30
C LEU A 348 7.15 -8.83 20.64
N LYS A 349 8.11 -9.71 20.35
CA LYS A 349 7.81 -11.14 20.44
C LYS A 349 7.11 -11.25 21.79
N PRO A 350 5.87 -11.77 21.87
CA PRO A 350 5.28 -12.00 23.17
C PRO A 350 6.34 -12.79 23.93
N GLU A 351 6.88 -12.21 25.00
CA GLU A 351 7.56 -13.01 25.99
C GLU A 351 6.48 -13.99 26.42
N ILE A 352 6.54 -15.22 25.89
CA ILE A 352 5.75 -16.31 26.42
C ILE A 352 6.26 -16.37 27.86
N ILE A 353 5.50 -15.82 28.80
CA ILE A 353 5.76 -16.04 30.21
C ILE A 353 5.56 -17.55 30.37
N ILE A 354 6.67 -18.28 30.43
CA ILE A 354 6.62 -19.72 30.61
C ILE A 354 6.34 -19.92 32.09
N ASN A 355 5.09 -20.19 32.41
CA ASN A 355 4.68 -20.46 33.78
C ASN A 355 5.09 -21.90 34.13
N ASP A 356 5.53 -22.15 35.37
CA ASP A 356 5.84 -23.50 35.85
C ASP A 356 4.64 -24.46 35.70
N GLU A 357 3.42 -23.93 35.77
CA GLU A 357 2.17 -24.66 35.52
C GLU A 357 2.10 -25.24 34.10
N MET A 358 2.52 -24.49 33.08
CA MET A 358 2.52 -24.94 31.68
C MET A 358 3.53 -26.06 31.45
N ILE A 359 4.69 -25.98 32.11
CA ILE A 359 5.72 -27.02 32.05
C ILE A 359 5.19 -28.31 32.71
N ASN A 360 4.56 -28.19 33.89
CA ASN A 360 4.02 -29.33 34.62
C ASN A 360 2.90 -30.02 33.84
N GLU A 361 1.99 -29.26 33.21
CA GLU A 361 0.92 -29.83 32.38
C GLU A 361 1.47 -30.67 31.23
N ILE A 362 2.52 -30.19 30.55
CA ILE A 362 3.16 -30.93 29.45
C ILE A 362 3.86 -32.19 29.97
N ILE A 363 4.53 -32.11 31.13
CA ILE A 363 5.21 -33.25 31.74
C ILE A 363 4.20 -34.32 32.17
N GLU A 364 3.03 -33.93 32.67
CA GLU A 364 1.97 -34.86 33.07
C GLU A 364 1.46 -35.72 31.90
N LEU A 365 1.46 -35.16 30.68
CA LEU A 365 1.06 -35.86 29.47
C LEU A 365 2.10 -36.86 28.94
N MET A 366 3.34 -36.82 29.46
CA MET A 366 4.43 -37.71 29.03
C MET A 366 4.36 -39.10 29.68
N PRO A 367 5.01 -40.14 29.10
CA PRO A 367 5.08 -41.46 29.73
C PRO A 367 5.94 -41.45 31.01
N ASP A 368 5.68 -42.36 31.95
CA ASP A 368 6.36 -42.41 33.27
C ASP A 368 7.89 -42.47 33.18
N LYS A 369 8.42 -43.11 32.13
CA LYS A 369 9.85 -43.16 31.86
C LYS A 369 10.45 -41.78 31.58
N ALA A 370 9.70 -40.88 30.94
CA ALA A 370 10.11 -39.51 30.68
C ALA A 370 9.99 -38.63 31.94
N LYS A 371 8.91 -38.78 32.71
CA LYS A 371 8.67 -38.04 33.97
C LYS A 371 9.79 -38.19 34.99
N LYS A 372 10.38 -39.39 35.08
CA LYS A 372 11.47 -39.70 36.02
C LYS A 372 12.83 -39.08 35.63
N LEU A 373 12.97 -38.49 34.45
CA LEU A 373 14.24 -37.90 33.99
C LEU A 373 14.41 -36.48 34.55
N LYS A 374 15.43 -36.26 35.38
CA LYS A 374 15.80 -34.93 35.90
C LYS A 374 16.07 -33.87 34.81
N SER A 375 16.35 -34.29 33.57
CA SER A 375 16.65 -33.40 32.44
C SER A 375 15.43 -33.03 31.59
N ILE A 376 14.27 -33.64 31.83
CA ILE A 376 13.08 -33.44 30.97
C ILE A 376 12.48 -32.04 31.16
N CYS A 377 12.43 -31.52 32.39
CA CYS A 377 11.89 -30.18 32.68
C CYS A 377 12.67 -29.10 31.91
N LYS A 378 13.99 -29.06 32.05
CA LYS A 378 14.87 -28.14 31.29
C LYS A 378 14.76 -28.32 29.78
N THR A 379 14.43 -29.54 29.32
CA THR A 379 14.26 -29.81 27.89
C THR A 379 12.92 -29.27 27.39
N VAL A 380 11.84 -29.40 28.16
CA VAL A 380 10.53 -28.83 27.83
C VAL A 380 10.61 -27.31 27.82
N GLU A 381 11.15 -26.70 28.87
CA GLU A 381 11.37 -25.26 29.00
C GLU A 381 12.10 -24.66 27.79
N LYS A 382 13.29 -25.19 27.45
CA LYS A 382 14.07 -24.74 26.29
C LYS A 382 13.34 -24.89 24.95
N ASN A 383 12.49 -25.91 24.82
CA ASN A 383 11.76 -26.13 23.57
C ASN A 383 10.44 -25.37 23.51
N LEU A 384 9.86 -24.95 24.64
CA LEU A 384 8.74 -24.02 24.70
C LEU A 384 9.14 -22.66 24.15
N GLU A 385 10.31 -22.15 24.52
CA GLU A 385 10.88 -20.92 23.97
C GLU A 385 11.09 -21.01 22.45
N LYS A 386 11.51 -22.19 21.96
CA LYS A 386 11.90 -22.39 20.56
C LYS A 386 10.73 -22.72 19.62
N TYR A 387 9.77 -23.52 20.06
CA TYR A 387 8.73 -24.11 19.20
C TYR A 387 7.29 -23.75 19.61
N GLY A 388 7.08 -23.10 20.75
CA GLY A 388 5.76 -22.70 21.25
C GLY A 388 4.96 -23.82 21.93
N TYR A 389 4.00 -23.43 22.78
CA TYR A 389 3.27 -24.34 23.66
C TYR A 389 2.49 -25.45 22.93
N ALA A 390 1.71 -25.12 21.90
CA ALA A 390 0.88 -26.09 21.18
C ALA A 390 1.71 -27.23 20.56
N LYS A 391 2.85 -26.89 19.95
CA LYS A 391 3.74 -27.86 19.31
C LYS A 391 4.46 -28.75 20.33
N VAL A 392 4.88 -28.20 21.46
CA VAL A 392 5.53 -28.96 22.54
C VAL A 392 4.53 -29.89 23.23
N LYS A 393 3.29 -29.45 23.43
CA LYS A 393 2.19 -30.28 23.97
C LYS A 393 1.83 -31.43 23.03
N ALA A 394 1.69 -31.16 21.73
CA ALA A 394 1.46 -32.19 20.71
C ALA A 394 2.57 -33.25 20.70
N ALA A 395 3.83 -32.82 20.79
CA ALA A 395 4.96 -33.73 20.86
C ALA A 395 4.95 -34.60 22.12
N ALA A 396 4.49 -34.07 23.27
CA ALA A 396 4.34 -34.84 24.51
C ALA A 396 3.23 -35.90 24.42
N ILE A 397 2.09 -35.55 23.81
CA ILE A 397 0.98 -36.48 23.54
C ILE A 397 1.41 -37.57 22.56
N TYR A 398 2.12 -37.20 21.49
CA TYR A 398 2.65 -38.16 20.53
C TYR A 398 3.66 -39.11 21.18
N LEU A 399 4.48 -38.60 22.11
CA LEU A 399 5.45 -39.38 22.86
C LEU A 399 4.78 -40.42 23.77
N SER A 400 3.63 -40.11 24.38
CA SER A 400 2.93 -41.02 25.29
C SER A 400 2.21 -42.16 24.59
N ALA A 401 1.83 -41.98 23.32
CA ALA A 401 1.28 -43.05 22.49
C ALA A 401 2.30 -44.16 22.15
N GLN A 402 3.60 -43.93 22.35
CA GLN A 402 4.65 -44.88 22.00
C GLN A 402 4.84 -45.97 23.06
N LYS A 403 4.69 -47.24 22.67
CA LYS A 403 4.75 -48.39 23.59
C LYS A 403 6.19 -48.85 23.94
N LYS A 404 7.20 -48.46 23.14
CA LYS A 404 8.60 -48.87 23.33
C LYS A 404 9.55 -47.67 23.20
N LEU A 405 9.82 -46.99 24.31
CA LEU A 405 10.85 -45.95 24.36
C LEU A 405 12.12 -46.43 25.06
N THR A 406 13.24 -46.37 24.34
CA THR A 406 14.59 -46.60 24.87
C THR A 406 15.20 -45.29 25.41
N SER A 407 14.96 -44.17 24.72
CA SER A 407 15.46 -42.83 25.10
C SER A 407 14.38 -41.74 24.92
N PRO A 408 13.47 -41.58 25.89
CA PRO A 408 12.32 -40.66 25.77
C PRO A 408 12.69 -39.22 25.39
N ARG A 409 13.78 -38.69 25.96
CA ARG A 409 14.26 -37.32 25.67
C ARG A 409 14.74 -37.13 24.23
N ALA A 410 15.52 -38.07 23.70
CA ALA A 410 16.05 -37.97 22.34
C ALA A 410 14.92 -38.12 21.31
N TYR A 411 13.96 -38.99 21.60
CA TYR A 411 12.79 -39.19 20.74
C TYR A 411 11.86 -37.96 20.74
N PHE A 412 11.66 -37.34 21.90
CA PHE A 412 10.93 -36.07 22.01
C PHE A 412 11.52 -34.94 21.15
N LEU A 413 12.85 -34.78 21.17
CA LEU A 413 13.53 -33.80 20.32
C LEU A 413 13.34 -34.11 18.83
N LYS A 414 13.43 -35.38 18.44
CA LYS A 414 13.19 -35.79 17.05
C LYS A 414 11.77 -35.50 16.57
N ILE A 415 10.76 -35.67 17.42
CA ILE A 415 9.37 -35.33 17.09
C ILE A 415 9.24 -33.83 16.80
N LEU A 416 9.88 -32.98 17.62
CA LEU A 416 9.84 -31.52 17.47
C LEU A 416 10.59 -31.03 16.22
N GLU A 417 11.73 -31.64 15.90
CA GLU A 417 12.56 -31.30 14.74
C GLU A 417 11.91 -31.73 13.42
N ASN A 418 11.25 -32.89 13.39
CA ASN A 418 10.69 -33.47 12.16
C ASN A 418 9.18 -33.29 12.00
N ASN A 419 8.52 -32.50 12.88
CA ASN A 419 7.08 -32.22 12.86
C ASN A 419 6.16 -33.46 12.84
N TRP A 420 6.54 -34.58 13.46
CA TRP A 420 5.75 -35.83 13.40
C TRP A 420 4.39 -35.78 14.10
N ALA A 421 4.14 -34.73 14.90
CA ALA A 421 2.90 -34.55 15.65
C ALA A 421 2.02 -33.41 15.08
N ASN A 422 2.23 -32.99 13.82
CA ASN A 422 1.57 -31.81 13.25
C ASN A 422 0.03 -31.91 13.27
N ASP A 423 -0.51 -33.09 12.95
CA ASP A 423 -1.96 -33.33 12.95
C ASP A 423 -2.59 -33.10 14.34
N LEU A 424 -1.84 -33.38 15.42
CA LEU A 424 -2.26 -33.12 16.80
C LEU A 424 -2.14 -31.63 17.18
N VAL A 425 -1.26 -30.88 16.52
CA VAL A 425 -1.14 -29.43 16.75
C VAL A 425 -2.43 -28.74 16.29
N GLU A 426 -2.94 -29.11 15.12
CA GLU A 426 -4.21 -28.58 14.59
C GLU A 426 -5.37 -28.89 15.54
N GLU A 427 -5.48 -30.11 16.06
CA GLU A 427 -6.51 -30.47 17.05
C GLU A 427 -6.38 -29.70 18.38
N ILE A 428 -5.16 -29.44 18.86
CA ILE A 428 -4.91 -28.71 20.11
C ILE A 428 -5.23 -27.22 19.95
N VAL A 429 -4.89 -26.64 18.80
CA VAL A 429 -5.24 -25.25 18.47
C VAL A 429 -6.78 -25.10 18.40
N LEU A 430 -7.47 -26.01 17.70
CA LEU A 430 -8.93 -26.02 17.60
C LEU A 430 -9.65 -26.27 18.95
N LYS A 431 -9.04 -27.04 19.87
CA LYS A 431 -9.58 -27.26 21.23
C LYS A 431 -9.30 -26.09 22.16
N ASN A 432 -8.16 -25.43 22.03
CA ASN A 432 -7.86 -24.21 22.78
C ASN A 432 -8.75 -23.06 22.32
N GLU A 433 -9.06 -22.95 21.01
CA GLU A 433 -10.06 -22.01 20.48
C GLU A 433 -11.48 -22.26 21.01
N LYS A 434 -11.84 -23.50 21.39
CA LYS A 434 -13.14 -23.84 21.99
C LYS A 434 -13.20 -23.71 23.52
N ASN A 435 -12.05 -23.67 24.19
CA ASN A 435 -11.94 -23.52 25.65
C ASN A 435 -11.53 -22.10 26.08
N ILE A 436 -11.26 -21.21 25.13
CA ILE A 436 -11.16 -19.76 25.34
C ILE A 436 -12.56 -19.17 25.04
N ASP A 437 -13.55 -19.60 25.81
CA ASP A 437 -14.69 -18.74 26.09
C ASP A 437 -14.47 -18.17 27.49
N ILE A 438 -14.17 -16.85 27.50
CA ILE A 438 -14.16 -15.92 28.64
C ILE A 438 -12.83 -15.82 29.42
N LYS A 439 -11.86 -15.08 28.85
CA LYS A 439 -11.32 -13.79 29.36
C LYS A 439 -9.98 -13.43 28.72
N LEU A 440 -10.02 -12.64 27.64
CA LEU A 440 -9.22 -11.42 27.41
C LEU A 440 -9.46 -10.96 25.96
N GLU A 441 -10.18 -9.84 25.86
CA GLU A 441 -10.02 -8.79 24.85
C GLU A 441 -9.74 -9.24 23.41
N ASP A 442 -10.81 -9.67 22.75
CA ASP A 442 -11.05 -9.18 21.41
C ASP A 442 -11.04 -7.64 21.49
N GLU A 443 -10.04 -7.00 20.86
CA GLU A 443 -10.25 -5.70 20.23
C GLU A 443 -11.33 -5.89 19.16
N LYS A 444 -12.57 -5.93 19.66
CA LYS A 444 -13.77 -5.64 18.92
C LYS A 444 -13.53 -4.28 18.25
N PRO A 445 -13.64 -4.16 16.91
CA PRO A 445 -14.08 -2.88 16.38
C PRO A 445 -15.41 -2.58 17.06
N ALA A 446 -15.44 -1.48 17.83
CA ALA A 446 -16.58 -0.93 18.57
C ALA A 446 -17.90 -1.71 18.39
N ASN A 447 -18.17 -2.59 19.35
CA ASN A 447 -19.38 -3.38 19.41
C ASN A 447 -20.51 -2.50 19.95
N ILE A 448 -21.15 -1.74 19.07
CA ILE A 448 -22.43 -1.04 19.36
C ILE A 448 -23.58 -1.66 18.53
N ASN A 449 -23.28 -2.48 17.51
CA ASN A 449 -24.29 -2.92 16.52
C ASN A 449 -24.84 -4.35 16.68
N ASN A 450 -24.27 -5.24 17.51
CA ASN A 450 -24.74 -6.64 17.56
C ASN A 450 -25.98 -6.86 18.42
N GLU A 451 -26.16 -6.15 19.53
CA GLU A 451 -27.35 -6.31 20.40
C GLU A 451 -28.64 -5.86 19.70
N ASN A 452 -28.58 -4.76 18.92
CA ASN A 452 -29.72 -4.24 18.16
C ASN A 452 -30.16 -5.21 17.04
N LYS A 453 -29.22 -5.87 16.37
CA LYS A 453 -29.53 -6.82 15.29
C LYS A 453 -30.17 -8.10 15.81
N GLU A 454 -29.81 -8.56 17.01
CA GLU A 454 -30.49 -9.68 17.66
C GLU A 454 -31.91 -9.34 18.08
N LEU A 455 -32.14 -8.12 18.56
CA LEU A 455 -33.48 -7.64 18.89
C LEU A 455 -34.38 -7.54 17.64
N ILE A 456 -33.87 -6.94 16.55
CA ILE A 456 -34.58 -6.81 15.27
C ILE A 456 -34.94 -8.19 14.70
N PHE A 457 -34.01 -9.14 14.77
CA PHE A 457 -34.27 -10.49 14.28
C PHE A 457 -35.30 -11.23 15.14
N SER A 458 -35.28 -11.03 16.47
CA SER A 458 -36.27 -11.60 17.37
C SER A 458 -37.69 -11.04 17.11
N GLU A 459 -37.81 -9.76 16.77
CA GLU A 459 -39.10 -9.16 16.38
C GLU A 459 -39.57 -9.68 15.01
N PHE A 460 -38.66 -9.89 14.06
CA PHE A 460 -38.98 -10.54 12.79
C PHE A 460 -39.54 -11.96 12.98
N GLU A 461 -38.94 -12.77 13.87
CA GLU A 461 -39.40 -14.13 14.16
C GLU A 461 -40.80 -14.19 14.82
N LYS A 462 -41.27 -13.07 15.39
CA LYS A 462 -42.61 -12.95 15.98
C LYS A 462 -43.71 -12.61 14.96
N LEU A 463 -43.35 -12.21 13.74
CA LEU A 463 -44.32 -11.90 12.69
C LEU A 463 -45.05 -13.18 12.20
N PRO A 464 -46.26 -13.08 11.63
CA PRO A 464 -46.88 -14.20 10.93
C PRO A 464 -45.96 -14.78 9.84
N ARG A 465 -45.93 -16.11 9.68
CA ARG A 465 -45.05 -16.79 8.70
C ARG A 465 -45.21 -16.26 7.28
N GLU A 466 -46.43 -15.93 6.88
CA GLU A 466 -46.73 -15.34 5.57
C GLU A 466 -46.01 -14.00 5.35
N ILE A 467 -45.84 -13.21 6.40
CA ILE A 467 -45.12 -11.93 6.38
C ILE A 467 -43.60 -12.17 6.42
N GLN A 468 -43.14 -13.15 7.22
CA GLN A 468 -41.73 -13.54 7.26
C GLN A 468 -41.23 -14.02 5.90
N ASP A 469 -41.97 -14.94 5.27
CA ASP A 469 -41.65 -15.48 3.94
C ASP A 469 -41.69 -14.38 2.87
N GLY A 470 -42.62 -13.43 3.00
CA GLY A 470 -42.69 -12.25 2.16
C GLY A 470 -41.42 -11.40 2.25
N ILE A 471 -41.03 -11.00 3.47
CA ILE A 471 -39.83 -10.19 3.73
C ILE A 471 -38.58 -10.94 3.27
N GLU A 472 -38.40 -12.21 3.63
CA GLU A 472 -37.25 -13.02 3.21
C GLU A 472 -37.18 -13.13 1.68
N GLY A 473 -38.31 -13.27 1.00
CA GLY A 473 -38.39 -13.25 -0.46
C GLY A 473 -38.04 -11.90 -1.10
N TYR A 474 -38.27 -10.77 -0.44
CA TYR A 474 -37.80 -9.46 -0.90
C TYR A 474 -36.30 -9.29 -0.67
N VAL A 475 -35.80 -9.65 0.51
CA VAL A 475 -34.38 -9.61 0.86
C VAL A 475 -33.58 -10.49 -0.09
N TYR A 476 -34.05 -11.69 -0.39
CA TYR A 476 -33.41 -12.59 -1.35
C TYR A 476 -33.37 -11.99 -2.76
N ARG A 477 -34.46 -11.37 -3.23
CA ARG A 477 -34.49 -10.72 -4.55
C ARG A 477 -33.55 -9.52 -4.63
N GLU A 478 -33.43 -8.73 -3.57
CA GLU A 478 -32.48 -7.62 -3.51
C GLU A 478 -31.03 -8.13 -3.48
N TYR A 479 -30.76 -9.18 -2.70
CA TYR A 479 -29.47 -9.85 -2.66
C TYR A 479 -29.06 -10.38 -4.05
N ILE A 480 -29.93 -11.09 -4.75
CA ILE A 480 -29.65 -11.60 -6.09
C ILE A 480 -29.45 -10.47 -7.10
N LYS A 481 -30.19 -9.35 -6.98
CA LYS A 481 -29.95 -8.15 -7.81
C LYS A 481 -28.56 -7.55 -7.58
N LEU A 482 -28.08 -7.52 -6.33
CA LEU A 482 -26.71 -7.08 -6.01
C LEU A 482 -25.65 -8.05 -6.56
N CYS A 483 -25.96 -9.35 -6.58
CA CYS A 483 -25.06 -10.37 -7.14
C CYS A 483 -25.07 -10.42 -8.68
N GLY A 484 -26.11 -9.91 -9.35
CA GLY A 484 -26.25 -9.88 -10.80
C GLY A 484 -26.59 -11.22 -11.48
N MET A 485 -26.51 -12.35 -10.76
CA MET A 485 -26.92 -13.67 -11.26
C MET A 485 -27.32 -14.63 -10.12
N GLU A 486 -28.30 -15.50 -10.38
CA GLU A 486 -28.75 -16.54 -9.43
C GLU A 486 -28.05 -17.88 -9.71
N THR A 487 -27.22 -18.34 -8.79
CA THR A 487 -26.56 -19.66 -8.86
C THR A 487 -26.70 -20.41 -7.54
N LYS A 488 -26.49 -21.74 -7.54
CA LYS A 488 -26.53 -22.57 -6.32
C LYS A 488 -25.57 -22.08 -5.23
N ILE A 489 -24.45 -21.46 -5.61
CA ILE A 489 -23.47 -20.92 -4.66
C ILE A 489 -24.04 -19.68 -3.97
N GLN A 490 -24.75 -18.80 -4.68
CA GLN A 490 -25.38 -17.62 -4.09
C GLN A 490 -26.58 -17.98 -3.21
N GLN A 491 -27.32 -19.04 -3.56
CA GLN A 491 -28.37 -19.59 -2.69
C GLN A 491 -27.79 -20.08 -1.34
N ILE A 492 -26.65 -20.78 -1.38
CA ILE A 492 -25.96 -21.25 -0.16
C ILE A 492 -25.39 -20.07 0.65
N ALA A 493 -24.81 -19.07 -0.03
CA ALA A 493 -24.27 -17.89 0.63
C ALA A 493 -25.37 -17.03 1.28
N PHE A 494 -26.54 -16.92 0.64
CA PHE A 494 -27.70 -16.26 1.23
C PHE A 494 -28.15 -16.96 2.52
N LEU A 495 -28.28 -18.29 2.51
CA LEU A 495 -28.66 -19.05 3.71
C LEU A 495 -27.66 -18.85 4.86
N GLY A 496 -26.36 -18.81 4.56
CA GLY A 496 -25.30 -18.56 5.54
C GLY A 496 -25.28 -17.12 6.09
N SER A 497 -25.85 -16.16 5.38
CA SER A 497 -25.87 -14.73 5.75
C SER A 497 -27.28 -14.18 6.04
N ARG A 498 -28.29 -15.05 6.04
CA ARG A 498 -29.71 -14.71 6.09
C ARG A 498 -30.07 -13.77 7.24
N LYS A 499 -29.65 -14.10 8.46
CA LYS A 499 -29.95 -13.31 9.67
C LYS A 499 -29.49 -11.86 9.50
N LYS A 500 -28.25 -11.68 9.05
CA LYS A 500 -27.65 -10.36 8.84
C LYS A 500 -28.38 -9.58 7.74
N LEU A 501 -28.66 -10.21 6.60
CA LEU A 501 -29.31 -9.54 5.47
C LEU A 501 -30.76 -9.12 5.80
N ILE A 502 -31.48 -9.92 6.58
CA ILE A 502 -32.82 -9.59 7.05
C ILE A 502 -32.76 -8.41 8.03
N CYS A 503 -31.83 -8.41 8.99
CA CYS A 503 -31.63 -7.27 9.90
C CYS A 503 -31.28 -5.98 9.13
N ASP A 504 -30.33 -6.04 8.19
CA ASP A 504 -29.91 -4.89 7.38
C ASP A 504 -31.07 -4.34 6.52
N TYR A 505 -31.97 -5.20 6.06
CA TYR A 505 -33.17 -4.80 5.32
C TYR A 505 -34.23 -4.16 6.23
N LEU A 506 -34.45 -4.73 7.42
CA LEU A 506 -35.39 -4.19 8.40
C LEU A 506 -34.90 -2.92 9.09
N GLU A 507 -33.58 -2.68 9.12
CA GLU A 507 -33.00 -1.38 9.50
C GLU A 507 -33.34 -0.28 8.48
N LYS A 508 -33.40 -0.63 7.18
CA LYS A 508 -33.78 0.29 6.11
C LYS A 508 -35.29 0.53 6.03
N TYR A 509 -36.08 -0.48 6.39
CA TYR A 509 -37.54 -0.47 6.30
C TYR A 509 -38.19 -0.89 7.64
N PRO A 510 -37.96 -0.15 8.73
CA PRO A 510 -38.42 -0.50 10.07
C PRO A 510 -39.95 -0.53 10.20
N GLU A 511 -40.67 0.14 9.30
CA GLU A 511 -42.14 0.12 9.21
C GLU A 511 -42.72 -1.29 8.96
N LEU A 512 -41.94 -2.22 8.41
CA LEU A 512 -42.37 -3.59 8.13
C LEU A 512 -42.56 -4.45 9.37
N LEU A 513 -41.99 -4.05 10.52
CA LEU A 513 -42.16 -4.73 11.80
C LEU A 513 -43.50 -4.41 12.49
N GLY A 514 -44.29 -3.47 11.96
CA GLY A 514 -45.62 -3.13 12.45
C GLY A 514 -45.60 -2.32 13.76
N ASN A 515 -46.55 -1.38 13.89
CA ASN A 515 -46.63 -0.44 15.02
C ASN A 515 -46.75 -1.12 16.40
N ILE A 516 -45.62 -1.38 17.06
CA ILE A 516 -45.55 -1.51 18.51
C ILE A 516 -44.59 -0.42 19.02
N LYS A 517 -45.22 0.64 19.55
CA LYS A 517 -44.67 1.77 20.32
C LYS A 517 -43.63 2.68 19.64
N LYS A 518 -44.19 3.65 18.90
CA LYS A 518 -43.57 4.91 18.43
C LYS A 518 -42.89 5.80 19.51
N GLU A 519 -42.69 5.33 20.73
CA GLU A 519 -42.15 6.13 21.85
C GLU A 519 -40.82 5.62 22.43
N GLU A 520 -40.40 4.38 22.16
CA GLU A 520 -39.09 3.88 22.63
C GLU A 520 -37.96 4.07 21.59
N ILE A 521 -38.27 4.15 20.30
CA ILE A 521 -37.28 4.47 19.24
C ILE A 521 -36.82 5.94 19.32
N LYS A 522 -37.62 6.83 19.93
CA LYS A 522 -37.19 8.19 20.26
C LYS A 522 -36.19 8.24 21.43
N LYS A 523 -36.13 7.21 22.29
CA LYS A 523 -35.08 7.08 23.32
C LYS A 523 -33.77 6.53 22.77
N ILE A 524 -33.82 5.75 21.69
CA ILE A 524 -32.62 5.18 21.03
C ILE A 524 -31.77 6.27 20.36
N LYS A 525 -32.36 7.38 19.90
CA LYS A 525 -31.58 8.55 19.43
C LYS A 525 -30.95 9.40 20.54
N VAL A 526 -31.30 9.15 21.80
CA VAL A 526 -30.92 10.01 22.94
C VAL A 526 -29.94 9.30 23.90
N GLN A 527 -29.78 7.98 23.82
CA GLN A 527 -28.85 7.23 24.68
C GLN A 527 -27.47 6.93 24.07
N GLU A 528 -27.24 7.14 22.78
CA GLU A 528 -25.88 7.23 22.23
C GLU A 528 -25.20 8.60 22.49
N ILE A 529 -25.92 9.56 23.08
CA ILE A 529 -25.41 10.94 23.22
C ILE A 529 -24.73 11.21 24.56
N ASN A 530 -24.93 10.39 25.60
CA ASN A 530 -24.39 10.70 26.94
C ASN A 530 -23.66 9.53 27.60
N GLU A 531 -22.54 9.12 27.02
CA GLU A 531 -21.32 8.85 27.79
C GLU A 531 -20.20 9.74 27.23
N GLN A 532 -20.26 11.01 27.61
CA GLN A 532 -19.12 11.92 27.83
C GLN A 532 -19.69 13.25 28.35
N ASN A 533 -19.96 13.33 29.65
CA ASN A 533 -20.13 14.61 30.32
C ASN A 533 -18.76 15.31 30.32
N GLU A 534 -18.66 16.52 29.78
CA GLU A 534 -18.77 17.77 30.55
C GLU A 534 -18.68 18.99 29.61
N ASN A 535 -19.72 19.83 29.67
CA ASN A 535 -19.88 21.20 29.14
C ASN A 535 -19.07 21.62 27.91
N LEU A 536 -19.57 21.32 26.72
CA LEU A 536 -19.06 21.94 25.50
C LEU A 536 -20.24 22.10 24.51
N ILE A 537 -20.83 23.30 24.41
CA ILE A 537 -21.79 23.62 23.33
C ILE A 537 -21.00 23.59 22.03
N VAL A 538 -21.01 22.45 21.36
CA VAL A 538 -20.24 22.27 20.13
C VAL A 538 -20.91 23.00 18.98
N ILE A 539 -20.22 23.97 18.40
CA ILE A 539 -20.63 24.63 17.17
C ILE A 539 -20.30 23.67 16.03
N THR A 540 -21.32 23.09 15.38
CA THR A 540 -21.15 22.17 14.24
C THR A 540 -21.73 22.72 12.93
N ASP A 541 -22.36 23.89 12.99
CA ASP A 541 -23.01 24.56 11.87
C ASP A 541 -22.13 25.71 11.37
N LYS A 542 -21.73 25.64 10.09
CA LYS A 542 -20.78 26.58 9.48
C LYS A 542 -21.37 27.99 9.39
N ASP A 543 -22.68 28.09 9.18
CA ASP A 543 -23.34 29.38 9.04
C ASP A 543 -23.44 30.08 10.41
N LYS A 544 -23.65 29.31 11.48
CA LYS A 544 -23.60 29.82 12.86
C LYS A 544 -22.19 30.25 13.28
N LEU A 545 -21.16 29.46 12.98
CA LEU A 545 -19.76 29.81 13.27
C LEU A 545 -19.37 31.13 12.57
N LYS A 546 -19.67 31.23 11.28
CA LYS A 546 -19.34 32.42 10.49
C LYS A 546 -20.06 33.65 11.01
N LYS A 547 -21.34 33.51 11.39
CA LYS A 547 -22.14 34.60 11.96
C LYS A 547 -21.53 35.12 13.26
N TYR A 548 -21.15 34.21 14.18
CA TYR A 548 -20.58 34.57 15.48
C TYR A 548 -19.24 35.33 15.37
N ILE A 549 -18.32 34.83 14.53
CA ILE A 549 -17.02 35.47 14.32
C ILE A 549 -17.17 36.87 13.72
N ASN A 550 -18.13 37.06 12.81
CA ASN A 550 -18.35 38.37 12.20
C ASN A 550 -18.94 39.38 13.20
N GLU A 551 -20.00 39.01 13.92
CA GLU A 551 -20.64 39.88 14.92
C GLU A 551 -19.64 40.39 15.98
N TYR A 552 -18.69 39.55 16.40
CA TYR A 552 -17.70 39.91 17.41
C TYR A 552 -16.64 40.89 16.90
N ILE A 553 -16.25 40.76 15.64
CA ILE A 553 -15.19 41.58 15.05
C ILE A 553 -15.73 42.92 14.57
N ASP A 554 -16.96 42.95 14.06
CA ASP A 554 -17.64 44.19 13.67
C ASP A 554 -17.81 45.11 14.91
N LEU A 555 -18.11 44.53 16.08
CA LEU A 555 -18.13 45.26 17.36
C LEU A 555 -16.74 45.81 17.76
N TYR A 556 -15.66 45.11 17.43
CA TYR A 556 -14.28 45.52 17.74
C TYR A 556 -13.80 46.66 16.82
N GLU A 557 -14.23 46.65 15.55
CA GLU A 557 -13.97 47.70 14.56
C GLU A 557 -14.67 49.01 14.92
N ASP A 558 -15.95 48.94 15.30
CA ASP A 558 -16.76 50.09 15.71
C ASP A 558 -16.17 50.86 16.92
N LEU A 559 -15.41 50.18 17.80
CA LEU A 559 -14.91 50.74 19.06
C LEU A 559 -13.50 51.35 18.99
N LEU A 560 -12.66 50.97 18.02
CA LEU A 560 -11.23 51.32 18.00
C LEU A 560 -10.78 52.20 16.81
N ASP A 561 -11.66 52.46 15.82
CA ASP A 561 -11.40 53.37 14.69
C ASP A 561 -10.09 53.03 13.92
N GLU A 562 -9.72 51.74 13.87
CA GLU A 562 -8.52 51.21 13.20
C GLU A 562 -8.77 50.79 11.73
N LYS A 563 -7.72 50.77 10.90
CA LYS A 563 -7.82 50.45 9.45
C LYS A 563 -8.13 48.97 9.19
N ILE A 564 -9.05 48.73 8.24
CA ILE A 564 -9.56 47.44 7.68
C ILE A 564 -8.53 46.29 7.55
N GLU A 565 -7.26 46.58 7.28
CA GLU A 565 -6.21 45.59 6.98
C GLU A 565 -5.71 44.82 8.23
N SER A 566 -5.87 45.35 9.46
CA SER A 566 -5.52 44.61 10.70
C SER A 566 -6.63 43.61 11.10
N LEU A 567 -7.90 43.99 10.89
CA LEU A 567 -9.09 43.22 11.26
C LEU A 567 -9.34 42.02 10.33
N GLU A 568 -9.10 42.13 9.02
CA GLU A 568 -9.19 40.99 8.09
C GLU A 568 -8.15 39.90 8.40
N ASN A 569 -6.96 40.32 8.84
CA ASN A 569 -5.91 39.43 9.30
C ASN A 569 -6.28 38.78 10.65
N ALA A 570 -6.94 39.50 11.55
CA ALA A 570 -7.50 38.92 12.77
C ALA A 570 -8.62 37.92 12.48
N LYS A 571 -9.57 38.22 11.56
CA LYS A 571 -10.62 37.26 11.12
C LYS A 571 -9.98 35.97 10.59
N LYS A 572 -8.94 36.07 9.75
CA LYS A 572 -8.19 34.91 9.23
C LYS A 572 -7.53 34.09 10.34
N ARG A 573 -6.91 34.74 11.34
CA ARG A 573 -6.27 34.05 12.46
C ARG A 573 -7.28 33.34 13.37
N ILE A 574 -8.38 34.00 13.72
CA ILE A 574 -9.48 33.42 14.51
C ILE A 574 -10.07 32.20 13.80
N ILE A 575 -10.35 32.31 12.49
CA ILE A 575 -10.87 31.20 11.69
C ILE A 575 -9.84 30.06 11.64
N LEU A 576 -8.56 30.34 11.41
CA LEU A 576 -7.51 29.32 11.39
C LEU A 576 -7.38 28.59 12.74
N ASP A 577 -7.47 29.33 13.85
CA ASP A 577 -7.30 28.77 15.19
C ASP A 577 -8.52 27.95 15.63
N CYS A 578 -9.74 28.31 15.22
CA CYS A 578 -10.96 27.59 15.61
C CYS A 578 -11.36 26.46 14.64
N MET A 579 -10.92 26.50 13.38
CA MET A 579 -11.34 25.56 12.30
C MET A 579 -11.00 24.09 12.57
N PRO A 580 -9.85 23.72 13.18
CA PRO A 580 -9.56 22.34 13.54
C PRO A 580 -10.55 21.77 14.57
N ALA A 581 -10.85 22.54 15.62
CA ALA A 581 -11.84 22.15 16.61
C ALA A 581 -13.24 22.08 15.99
N PHE A 582 -13.56 22.96 15.04
CA PHE A 582 -14.87 23.01 14.38
C PHE A 582 -15.11 21.80 13.48
N LEU A 583 -14.14 21.43 12.64
CA LEU A 583 -14.25 20.30 11.72
C LEU A 583 -14.34 18.95 12.46
N ASN A 584 -13.68 18.84 13.61
CA ASN A 584 -13.73 17.65 14.45
C ASN A 584 -14.97 17.61 15.37
N LYS A 585 -15.90 18.57 15.24
CA LYS A 585 -17.08 18.73 16.11
C LYS A 585 -16.71 18.76 17.59
N MET A 586 -15.65 19.50 17.90
CA MET A 586 -15.13 19.74 19.25
C MET A 586 -14.98 21.25 19.56
N LEU A 587 -15.37 22.15 18.66
CA LEU A 587 -15.30 23.60 18.89
C LEU A 587 -16.47 24.06 19.75
N THR A 588 -16.16 24.71 20.86
CA THR A 588 -17.10 25.04 21.92
C THR A 588 -17.19 26.54 22.03
N LEU A 589 -18.28 27.06 22.57
CA LEU A 589 -18.49 28.50 22.63
C LEU A 589 -17.39 29.20 23.46
N GLU A 590 -16.99 28.61 24.59
CA GLU A 590 -15.91 29.10 25.45
C GLU A 590 -14.54 29.08 24.73
N ASN A 591 -14.20 27.99 24.04
CA ASN A 591 -12.95 27.89 23.29
C ASN A 591 -12.89 28.91 22.13
N LEU A 592 -14.02 29.16 21.47
CA LEU A 592 -14.09 30.15 20.40
C LEU A 592 -13.87 31.57 20.95
N GLU A 593 -14.44 31.92 22.10
CA GLU A 593 -14.26 33.23 22.73
C GLU A 593 -12.81 33.49 23.19
N GLU A 594 -12.12 32.48 23.74
CA GLU A 594 -10.69 32.60 24.05
C GLU A 594 -9.84 32.83 22.80
N ILE A 595 -10.09 32.08 21.72
CA ILE A 595 -9.39 32.22 20.44
C ILE A 595 -9.61 33.63 19.85
N ILE A 596 -10.84 34.17 19.96
CA ILE A 596 -11.16 35.52 19.52
C ILE A 596 -10.38 36.56 20.33
N ARG A 597 -10.41 36.49 21.66
CA ARG A 597 -9.69 37.44 22.52
C ARG A 597 -8.19 37.44 22.29
N LYS A 598 -7.57 36.26 22.14
CA LYS A 598 -6.13 36.10 21.89
C LYS A 598 -5.67 36.77 20.59
N ASN A 599 -6.53 36.84 19.58
CA ASN A 599 -6.18 37.32 18.25
C ASN A 599 -6.58 38.79 17.99
N LEU A 600 -7.30 39.43 18.93
CA LEU A 600 -7.72 40.83 18.84
C LEU A 600 -6.97 41.76 19.82
N ILE A 601 -6.26 41.21 20.82
CA ILE A 601 -5.34 41.90 21.74
C ILE A 601 -3.91 41.62 21.28
#